data_AF-A0A925JKV9-F1
#
_entry.id   AF-A0A925JKV9-F1
#
_cell.length_a   1.000
_cell.length_b   1.000
_cell.length_c   1.000
_cell.angle_alpha   90.00
_cell.angle_beta   90.00
_cell.angle_gamma   90.00
#
_symmetry.space_group_name_H-M   'P 1'
#
loop_
_entity.id
_entity.type
_entity.pdbx_description
1 polymer ?
#
loop_
_entity_poly.entity_id
_entity_poly.type
_entity_poly.pdbx_seq_one_letter_code
_entity_poly.pdbx_strand_id
1 'polypeptide(L)'
;MIFDWTWQLWLGALAGVLLAVSYLLSNIVHMRLLAALAFVLGACSLALFDGQNLWLGALGLMVLAAINLAQVVHITHRAAGIKLSGQERALREWLFPALGDVDFQQLLQVSTRSYPIAGTFLANQGEKLEQLHIIIQGSAHVVANGMVVATLRDGNLIGEVSFFRDDVATASVVAQSDLCVLSVGRTQLRKLMRESEGMQRVLYESIGRDLGFKLTSFDASRF
;
A
#
# COMPACT_ATOMS: atom_id res chain seq x y z
N MET A 1 -30.10 -20.06 -49.99
CA MET A 1 -29.69 -20.19 -48.59
C MET A 1 -28.76 -19.03 -48.30
N ILE A 2 -29.32 -17.92 -47.82
CA ILE A 2 -28.54 -16.71 -47.51
C ILE A 2 -27.97 -16.91 -46.12
N PHE A 3 -26.67 -16.76 -45.99
CA PHE A 3 -25.95 -16.85 -44.73
C PHE A 3 -26.26 -15.57 -43.95
N ASP A 4 -27.35 -15.57 -43.17
CA ASP A 4 -27.65 -14.49 -42.22
C ASP A 4 -26.61 -14.57 -41.10
N TRP A 5 -25.46 -13.94 -41.33
CA TRP A 5 -24.51 -13.63 -40.28
C TRP A 5 -25.20 -12.62 -39.36
N THR A 6 -25.91 -13.13 -38.36
CA THR A 6 -26.48 -12.33 -37.29
C THR A 6 -25.32 -11.65 -36.58
N TRP A 7 -25.07 -10.38 -36.93
CA TRP A 7 -24.02 -9.53 -36.35
C TRP A 7 -24.09 -9.50 -34.82
N GLN A 8 -25.24 -9.86 -34.24
CA GLN A 8 -25.45 -10.16 -32.83
C GLN A 8 -24.45 -11.22 -32.30
N LEU A 9 -24.18 -12.29 -33.05
CA LEU A 9 -23.22 -13.35 -32.67
C LEU A 9 -21.79 -12.82 -32.64
N TRP A 10 -21.41 -12.01 -33.63
CA TRP A 10 -20.09 -11.36 -33.65
C TRP A 10 -19.92 -10.37 -32.50
N LEU A 11 -20.99 -9.65 -32.16
CA LEU A 11 -21.01 -8.73 -31.01
C LEU A 11 -20.87 -9.50 -29.69
N GLY A 12 -21.51 -10.66 -29.57
CA GLY A 12 -21.33 -11.58 -28.43
C GLY A 12 -19.92 -12.18 -28.36
N ALA A 13 -19.32 -12.55 -29.49
CA ALA A 13 -17.94 -13.03 -29.55
C ALA A 13 -16.95 -11.94 -29.13
N LEU A 14 -17.15 -10.70 -29.59
CA LEU A 14 -16.35 -9.55 -29.18
C LEU A 14 -16.46 -9.30 -27.66
N ALA A 15 -17.67 -9.40 -27.10
CA ALA A 15 -17.87 -9.33 -25.65
C ALA A 15 -17.06 -10.41 -24.92
N GLY A 16 -17.07 -11.65 -25.40
CA GLY A 16 -16.28 -12.74 -24.85
C GLY A 16 -14.76 -12.48 -24.89
N VAL A 17 -14.25 -11.94 -25.99
CA VAL A 17 -12.83 -11.57 -26.12
C VAL A 17 -12.46 -10.45 -25.13
N LEU A 18 -13.27 -9.40 -25.03
CA LEU A 18 -13.02 -8.30 -24.09
C LEU A 18 -13.04 -8.80 -22.64
N LEU A 19 -13.97 -9.70 -22.31
CA LEU A 19 -14.00 -10.33 -21.00
C LEU A 19 -12.73 -11.15 -20.74
N ALA A 20 -12.28 -11.96 -21.69
CA ALA A 20 -11.04 -12.72 -21.56
C ALA A 20 -9.81 -11.81 -21.38
N VAL A 21 -9.71 -10.73 -22.16
CA VAL A 21 -8.64 -9.72 -22.02
C VAL A 21 -8.70 -9.04 -20.65
N SER A 22 -9.89 -8.83 -20.08
CA SER A 22 -10.01 -8.22 -18.75
C SER A 22 -9.26 -9.02 -17.67
N TYR A 23 -9.24 -10.36 -17.78
CA TYR A 23 -8.51 -11.24 -16.86
C TYR A 23 -6.98 -11.18 -17.01
N LEU A 24 -6.47 -10.60 -18.09
CA LEU A 24 -5.02 -10.41 -18.30
C LEU A 24 -4.51 -9.10 -17.69
N LEU A 25 -5.40 -8.18 -17.32
CA LEU A 25 -5.03 -6.87 -16.79
C LEU A 25 -4.72 -6.95 -15.29
N SER A 26 -3.53 -6.48 -14.89
CA SER A 26 -3.14 -6.39 -13.48
C SER A 26 -3.75 -5.18 -12.77
N ASN A 27 -4.14 -4.14 -13.51
CA ASN A 27 -4.76 -2.95 -12.92
C ASN A 27 -6.26 -3.18 -12.70
N ILE A 28 -6.67 -3.15 -11.44
CA ILE A 28 -8.06 -3.45 -11.03
C ILE A 28 -9.09 -2.51 -11.68
N VAL A 29 -8.78 -1.23 -11.92
CA VAL A 29 -9.74 -0.30 -12.54
C VAL A 29 -9.96 -0.63 -14.01
N HIS A 30 -8.88 -0.90 -14.75
CA HIS A 30 -8.97 -1.22 -16.17
C HIS A 30 -9.65 -2.57 -16.40
N MET A 31 -9.37 -3.57 -15.56
CA MET A 31 -10.07 -4.86 -15.56
C MET A 31 -11.58 -4.66 -15.43
N ARG A 32 -12.02 -3.85 -14.45
CA ARG A 32 -13.44 -3.62 -14.18
C ARG A 32 -14.14 -2.83 -15.28
N LEU A 33 -13.50 -1.81 -15.84
CA LEU A 33 -14.03 -1.05 -16.97
C LEU A 33 -14.20 -1.94 -18.22
N LEU A 34 -13.19 -2.76 -18.52
CA LEU A 34 -13.23 -3.67 -19.67
C LEU A 34 -14.28 -4.77 -19.50
N ALA A 35 -14.41 -5.33 -18.29
CA ALA A 35 -15.46 -6.29 -17.96
C ALA A 35 -16.87 -5.67 -18.07
N ALA A 36 -17.05 -4.44 -17.56
CA ALA A 36 -18.33 -3.72 -17.70
C ALA A 36 -18.71 -3.50 -19.18
N LEU A 37 -17.76 -3.08 -20.01
CA LEU A 37 -17.97 -2.94 -21.45
C LEU A 37 -18.34 -4.27 -22.11
N ALA A 38 -17.63 -5.36 -21.77
CA ALA A 38 -17.94 -6.69 -22.25
C ALA A 38 -19.37 -7.12 -21.89
N PHE A 39 -19.80 -6.90 -20.65
CA PHE A 39 -21.16 -7.23 -20.22
C PHE A 39 -22.24 -6.39 -20.90
N VAL A 40 -22.00 -5.10 -21.13
CA VAL A 40 -22.93 -4.24 -21.90
C VAL A 40 -23.06 -4.75 -23.34
N LEU A 41 -21.95 -5.06 -24.01
CA LEU A 41 -21.98 -5.62 -25.37
C LEU A 41 -22.69 -6.98 -25.39
N GLY A 42 -22.41 -7.87 -24.43
CA GLY A 42 -23.11 -9.15 -24.31
C GLY A 42 -24.62 -8.96 -24.09
N ALA A 43 -25.03 -8.00 -23.26
CA ALA A 43 -26.43 -7.67 -23.05
C ALA A 43 -27.11 -7.18 -24.34
N CYS A 44 -26.43 -6.31 -25.11
CA CYS A 44 -26.91 -5.86 -26.41
C CYS A 44 -27.04 -7.00 -27.43
N SER A 45 -26.07 -7.94 -27.47
CA SER A 45 -26.14 -9.13 -28.33
C SER A 45 -27.40 -9.95 -28.05
N LEU A 46 -27.70 -10.20 -26.77
CA LEU A 46 -28.87 -10.98 -26.35
C LEU A 46 -30.19 -10.24 -26.57
N ALA A 47 -30.24 -8.93 -26.30
CA ALA A 47 -31.45 -8.12 -26.44
C ALA A 47 -31.87 -7.95 -27.90
N LEU A 48 -30.92 -8.01 -28.83
CA LEU A 48 -31.14 -7.83 -30.28
C LEU A 48 -31.20 -9.17 -31.03
N PHE A 49 -31.14 -10.30 -30.31
CA PHE A 49 -31.15 -11.62 -30.93
C PHE A 49 -32.57 -11.98 -31.38
N ASP A 50 -32.76 -12.06 -32.69
CA ASP A 50 -34.08 -12.26 -33.28
C ASP A 50 -34.70 -13.61 -32.92
N GLY A 51 -36.02 -13.59 -32.67
CA GLY A 51 -36.83 -14.80 -32.55
C GLY A 51 -36.76 -15.52 -31.20
N GLN A 52 -36.01 -15.03 -30.21
CA GLN A 52 -35.97 -15.61 -28.86
C GLN A 52 -36.13 -14.57 -27.76
N ASN A 53 -36.84 -14.94 -26.68
CA ASN A 53 -37.03 -14.05 -25.53
C ASN A 53 -35.89 -14.21 -24.51
N LEU A 54 -34.79 -13.49 -24.71
CA LEU A 54 -33.57 -13.58 -23.89
C LEU A 54 -33.38 -12.41 -22.91
N TRP A 55 -34.45 -11.67 -22.61
CA TRP A 55 -34.41 -10.47 -21.75
C TRP A 55 -33.81 -10.73 -20.37
N LEU A 56 -34.05 -11.91 -19.79
CA LEU A 56 -33.53 -12.27 -18.47
C LEU A 56 -32.00 -12.40 -18.48
N GLY A 57 -31.43 -12.93 -19.57
CA GLY A 57 -29.98 -13.00 -19.75
C GLY A 57 -29.36 -11.61 -19.95
N ALA A 58 -29.99 -10.77 -20.77
CA ALA A 58 -29.55 -9.38 -20.95
C ALA A 58 -29.59 -8.58 -19.64
N LEU A 59 -30.66 -8.75 -18.84
CA LEU A 59 -30.77 -8.14 -17.50
C LEU A 59 -29.63 -8.59 -16.58
N GLY A 60 -29.32 -9.89 -16.54
CA GLY A 60 -28.24 -10.44 -15.73
C GLY A 60 -26.87 -9.81 -16.07
N LEU A 61 -26.58 -9.65 -17.36
CA LEU A 61 -25.35 -8.98 -17.82
C LEU A 61 -25.33 -7.50 -17.46
N MET A 62 -26.47 -6.80 -17.55
CA MET A 62 -26.57 -5.40 -17.12
C MET A 62 -26.33 -5.22 -15.61
N VAL A 63 -26.82 -6.16 -14.79
CA VAL A 63 -26.52 -6.17 -13.34
C VAL A 63 -25.02 -6.33 -13.10
N LEU A 64 -24.36 -7.26 -13.81
CA LEU A 64 -22.90 -7.44 -13.70
C LEU A 64 -22.13 -6.19 -14.15
N ALA A 65 -22.55 -5.54 -15.24
CA ALA A 65 -21.98 -4.28 -15.68
C ALA A 65 -22.09 -3.19 -14.60
N ALA A 66 -23.29 -3.04 -14.01
CA ALA A 66 -23.54 -2.06 -12.94
C ALA A 66 -22.67 -2.33 -11.70
N ILE A 67 -22.50 -3.59 -11.29
CA ILE A 67 -21.61 -3.96 -10.17
C ILE A 67 -20.16 -3.57 -10.47
N ASN A 68 -19.66 -3.84 -11.70
CA ASN A 68 -18.29 -3.47 -12.06
C ASN A 68 -18.08 -1.96 -12.08
N LEU A 69 -19.05 -1.18 -12.57
CA LEU A 69 -19.00 0.29 -12.52
C LEU A 69 -19.06 0.83 -11.09
N ALA A 70 -19.93 0.28 -10.24
CA ALA A 70 -19.99 0.66 -8.82
C ALA A 70 -18.67 0.38 -8.09
N GLN A 71 -18.00 -0.73 -8.41
CA GLN A 71 -16.67 -1.03 -7.87
C GLN A 71 -15.60 -0.03 -8.35
N VAL A 72 -15.62 0.37 -9.62
CA VAL A 72 -14.73 1.44 -10.13
C VAL A 72 -14.94 2.72 -9.33
N VAL A 73 -16.19 3.17 -9.21
CA VAL A 73 -16.57 4.36 -8.44
C VAL A 73 -16.08 4.25 -6.99
N HIS A 74 -16.32 3.13 -6.32
CA HIS A 74 -15.85 2.93 -4.94
C HIS A 74 -14.31 3.01 -4.81
N ILE A 75 -13.57 2.43 -5.76
CA ILE A 75 -12.10 2.47 -5.77
C ILE A 75 -11.60 3.90 -6.04
N THR A 76 -12.20 4.62 -6.99
CA THR A 76 -11.77 5.99 -7.34
C THR A 76 -12.16 7.01 -6.26
N HIS A 77 -13.32 6.86 -5.63
CA HIS A 77 -13.74 7.76 -4.54
C HIS A 77 -12.92 7.57 -3.28
N ARG A 78 -12.45 6.34 -2.96
CA ARG A 78 -11.47 6.13 -1.89
C ARG A 78 -10.15 6.86 -2.15
N ALA A 79 -9.75 7.01 -3.41
CA ALA A 79 -8.51 7.68 -3.80
C ALA A 79 -8.63 9.21 -3.90
N ALA A 80 -9.82 9.77 -4.19
CA ALA A 80 -9.98 11.18 -4.55
C ALA A 80 -10.12 12.16 -3.36
N GLY A 81 -10.39 11.67 -2.15
CA GLY A 81 -10.74 12.51 -0.99
C GLY A 81 -9.57 13.13 -0.23
N ILE A 82 -8.33 12.84 -0.63
CA ILE A 82 -7.15 13.06 0.20
C ILE A 82 -6.13 13.88 -0.58
N LYS A 83 -6.01 15.17 -0.25
CA LYS A 83 -4.92 16.03 -0.73
C LYS A 83 -4.00 16.33 0.43
N LEU A 84 -2.73 15.92 0.30
CA LEU A 84 -1.67 16.35 1.22
C LEU A 84 -1.49 17.86 1.12
N SER A 85 -1.29 18.52 2.26
CA SER A 85 -0.80 19.90 2.29
C SER A 85 0.60 19.99 1.67
N GLY A 86 1.04 21.18 1.26
CA GLY A 86 2.37 21.36 0.65
C GLY A 86 3.53 20.88 1.53
N GLN A 87 3.41 21.05 2.85
CA GLN A 87 4.40 20.57 3.82
C GLN A 87 4.41 19.04 3.94
N GLU A 88 3.22 18.41 4.00
CA GLU A 88 3.13 16.95 4.06
C GLU A 88 3.61 16.30 2.77
N ARG A 89 3.36 16.93 1.62
CA ARG A 89 3.86 16.44 0.32
C ARG A 89 5.38 16.50 0.26
N ALA A 90 5.99 17.61 0.69
CA ALA A 90 7.44 17.72 0.77
C ALA A 90 8.03 16.69 1.74
N LEU A 91 7.37 16.45 2.88
CA LEU A 91 7.76 15.44 3.84
C LEU A 91 7.68 14.02 3.25
N ARG A 92 6.61 13.70 2.49
CA ARG A 92 6.46 12.44 1.76
C ARG A 92 7.60 12.24 0.76
N GLU A 93 7.84 13.25 -0.07
CA GLU A 93 8.86 13.21 -1.13
C GLU A 93 10.26 12.99 -0.54
N TRP A 94 10.52 13.55 0.65
CA TRP A 94 11.80 13.43 1.32
C TRP A 94 11.98 12.11 2.09
N LEU A 95 10.96 11.63 2.82
CA LEU A 95 11.06 10.42 3.65
C LEU A 95 10.70 9.13 2.89
N PHE A 96 9.63 9.17 2.09
CA PHE A 96 9.03 7.99 1.44
C PHE A 96 8.59 8.30 0.00
N PRO A 97 9.54 8.59 -0.92
CA PRO A 97 9.21 8.99 -2.29
C PRO A 97 8.40 7.95 -3.07
N ALA A 98 8.56 6.66 -2.73
CA ALA A 98 7.83 5.55 -3.34
C ALA A 98 6.38 5.39 -2.85
N LEU A 99 5.99 6.08 -1.77
CA LEU A 99 4.67 5.96 -1.18
C LEU A 99 3.67 6.90 -1.84
N GLY A 100 2.45 6.44 -2.13
CA GLY A 100 1.40 7.29 -2.71
C GLY A 100 0.89 8.36 -1.74
N ASP A 101 0.28 9.43 -2.27
CA ASP A 101 -0.27 10.52 -1.45
C ASP A 101 -1.34 10.02 -0.45
N VAL A 102 -2.19 9.09 -0.89
CA VAL A 102 -3.25 8.48 -0.08
C VAL A 102 -2.65 7.67 1.06
N ASP A 103 -1.70 6.79 0.77
CA ASP A 103 -1.06 5.92 1.75
C ASP A 103 -0.29 6.73 2.80
N PHE A 104 0.41 7.79 2.36
CA PHE A 104 1.12 8.67 3.28
C PHE A 104 0.17 9.45 4.19
N GLN A 105 -0.97 9.91 3.67
CA GLN A 105 -1.95 10.58 4.52
C GLN A 105 -2.58 9.62 5.52
N GLN A 106 -2.86 8.37 5.14
CA GLN A 106 -3.33 7.34 6.06
C GLN A 106 -2.30 7.06 7.17
N LEU A 107 -1.01 7.02 6.83
CA LEU A 107 0.08 6.94 7.81
C LEU A 107 0.03 8.12 8.78
N LEU A 108 -0.08 9.35 8.26
CA LEU A 108 -0.15 10.55 9.10
C LEU A 108 -1.34 10.50 10.06
N GLN A 109 -2.52 10.09 9.60
CA GLN A 109 -3.75 10.00 10.40
C GLN A 109 -3.64 9.06 11.61
N VAL A 110 -2.89 7.97 11.50
CA VAL A 110 -2.70 7.01 12.60
C VAL A 110 -1.41 7.23 13.38
N SER A 111 -0.59 8.19 12.95
CA SER A 111 0.68 8.54 13.60
C SER A 111 0.49 9.66 14.62
N THR A 112 1.29 9.62 15.68
CA THR A 112 1.41 10.72 16.65
C THR A 112 2.78 11.36 16.51
N ARG A 113 2.81 12.69 16.35
CA ARG A 113 4.05 13.45 16.29
C ARG A 113 4.55 13.78 17.69
N SER A 114 5.82 13.49 17.97
CA SER A 114 6.46 13.81 19.24
C SER A 114 7.81 14.51 19.03
N TYR A 115 8.29 15.19 20.07
CA TYR A 115 9.53 15.97 20.07
C TYR A 115 10.46 15.56 21.22
N PRO A 116 11.06 14.36 21.17
CA PRO A 116 12.04 13.93 22.16
C PRO A 116 13.25 14.87 22.20
N ILE A 117 13.71 15.23 23.38
CA ILE A 117 14.96 15.98 23.54
C ILE A 117 16.17 15.05 23.54
N ALA A 118 17.37 15.59 23.32
CA ALA A 118 18.62 14.83 23.43
C ALA A 118 18.71 14.05 24.76
N GLY A 119 19.18 12.80 24.69
CA GLY A 119 19.25 11.86 25.82
C GLY A 119 17.97 11.05 26.06
N THR A 120 16.85 11.36 25.41
CA THR A 120 15.60 10.59 25.55
C THR A 120 15.76 9.20 24.94
N PHE A 121 15.29 8.16 25.63
CA PHE A 121 15.23 6.80 25.09
C PHE A 121 13.94 6.60 24.28
N LEU A 122 14.09 6.14 23.04
CA LEU A 122 13.00 5.81 22.12
C LEU A 122 12.71 4.31 22.13
N ALA A 123 13.72 3.50 22.47
CA ALA A 123 13.61 2.08 22.66
C ALA A 123 14.64 1.63 23.69
N ASN A 124 14.30 0.63 24.48
CA ASN A 124 15.21 -0.02 25.42
C ASN A 124 15.50 -1.45 24.97
N GLN A 125 16.77 -1.84 24.93
CA GLN A 125 17.19 -3.21 24.63
C GLN A 125 16.49 -4.20 25.58
N GLY A 126 15.86 -5.23 25.01
CA GLY A 126 15.15 -6.27 25.75
C GLY A 126 13.69 -5.93 26.11
N GLU A 127 13.20 -4.73 25.81
CA GLU A 127 11.80 -4.37 26.01
C GLU A 127 10.97 -4.54 24.74
N LYS A 128 9.67 -4.81 24.92
CA LYS A 128 8.73 -4.84 23.80
C LYS A 128 8.44 -3.42 23.34
N LEU A 129 8.59 -3.20 22.03
CA LEU A 129 8.17 -1.95 21.40
C LEU A 129 6.74 -2.07 20.89
N GLU A 130 5.84 -1.31 21.51
CA GLU A 130 4.42 -1.23 21.14
C GLU A 130 4.16 -0.25 19.98
N GLN A 131 5.16 0.57 19.67
CA GLN A 131 5.11 1.59 18.63
C GLN A 131 6.35 1.49 17.75
N LEU A 132 6.17 1.81 16.46
CA LEU A 132 7.26 2.04 15.53
C LEU A 132 7.44 3.54 15.37
N HIS A 133 8.69 4.00 15.37
CA HIS A 133 9.01 5.42 15.27
C HIS A 133 9.73 5.72 13.95
N ILE A 134 9.40 6.84 13.32
CA ILE A 134 10.05 7.36 12.10
C ILE A 134 10.69 8.69 12.46
N ILE A 135 12.00 8.82 12.26
CA ILE A 135 12.71 10.07 12.50
C ILE A 135 12.40 11.02 11.33
N ILE A 136 11.74 12.14 11.62
CA ILE A 136 11.55 13.25 10.67
C ILE A 136 12.76 14.17 10.69
N GLN A 137 13.27 14.49 11.88
CA GLN A 137 14.38 15.44 12.02
C GLN A 137 15.25 15.05 13.21
N GLY A 138 16.56 15.16 13.05
CA GLY A 138 17.57 15.01 14.09
C GLY A 138 18.31 13.68 13.99
N SER A 139 19.03 13.31 15.05
CA SER A 139 19.78 12.04 15.08
C SER A 139 19.64 11.29 16.39
N ALA A 140 19.74 9.97 16.30
CA ALA A 140 19.70 9.06 17.44
C ALA A 140 20.81 8.01 17.33
N HIS A 141 21.33 7.57 18.47
CA HIS A 141 22.29 6.48 18.54
C HIS A 141 21.58 5.16 18.83
N VAL A 142 21.96 4.12 18.10
CA VAL A 142 21.63 2.74 18.43
C VAL A 142 22.74 2.21 19.35
N VAL A 143 22.37 1.81 20.56
CA VAL A 143 23.28 1.32 21.59
C VAL A 143 22.96 -0.15 21.86
N ALA A 144 23.93 -1.03 21.59
CA ALA A 144 23.83 -2.45 21.90
C ALA A 144 24.94 -2.82 22.88
N ASN A 145 24.58 -3.47 23.99
CA ASN A 145 25.53 -3.90 25.02
C ASN A 145 26.44 -2.75 25.52
N GLY A 146 25.89 -1.54 25.62
CA GLY A 146 26.61 -0.35 26.10
C GLY A 146 27.48 0.35 25.05
N MET A 147 27.57 -0.14 23.81
CA MET A 147 28.33 0.49 22.74
C MET A 147 27.42 1.07 21.65
N VAL A 148 27.77 2.25 21.14
CA VAL A 148 27.10 2.84 19.97
C VAL A 148 27.47 2.03 18.73
N VAL A 149 26.48 1.37 18.13
CA VAL A 149 26.67 0.49 16.96
C VAL A 149 26.20 1.13 15.65
N ALA A 150 25.33 2.13 15.72
CA ALA A 150 24.85 2.87 14.56
C ALA A 150 24.34 4.27 14.95
N THR A 151 24.23 5.16 13.97
CA THR A 151 23.56 6.45 14.11
C THR A 151 22.42 6.52 13.10
N LEU A 152 21.21 6.74 13.60
CA LEU A 152 20.01 6.95 12.83
C LEU A 152 19.81 8.44 12.59
N ARG A 153 19.25 8.77 11.43
CA ARG A 153 18.91 10.12 10.98
C ARG A 153 17.51 10.12 10.37
N ASP A 154 17.14 11.27 9.84
CA ASP A 154 15.92 11.50 9.10
C ASP A 154 15.63 10.39 8.07
N GLY A 155 14.42 9.86 8.09
CA GLY A 155 13.99 8.74 7.24
C GLY A 155 14.27 7.34 7.81
N ASN A 156 15.08 7.22 8.86
CA ASN A 156 15.26 5.93 9.53
C ASN A 156 14.07 5.58 10.43
N LEU A 157 13.81 4.27 10.53
CA LEU A 157 12.79 3.69 11.38
C LEU A 157 13.43 3.09 12.64
N ILE A 158 12.72 3.17 13.76
CA ILE A 158 13.09 2.57 15.04
C ILE A 158 12.03 1.54 15.39
N GLY A 159 12.46 0.33 15.75
CA GLY A 159 11.57 -0.77 16.15
C GLY A 159 11.08 -1.64 14.99
N GLU A 160 11.58 -1.44 13.77
CA GLU A 160 11.25 -2.23 12.59
C GLU A 160 11.55 -3.73 12.79
N VAL A 161 12.70 -4.08 13.36
CA VAL A 161 13.10 -5.49 13.54
C VAL A 161 12.19 -6.19 14.55
N SER A 162 11.92 -5.55 15.69
CA SER A 162 10.99 -6.05 16.72
C SER A 162 9.55 -6.13 16.22
N PHE A 163 9.16 -5.22 15.31
CA PHE A 163 7.84 -5.23 14.70
C PHE A 163 7.62 -6.50 13.83
N PHE A 164 8.61 -6.89 13.02
CA PHE A 164 8.48 -8.05 12.14
C PHE A 164 8.76 -9.38 12.83
N ARG A 165 9.77 -9.43 13.71
CA ARG A 165 10.11 -10.68 14.43
C ARG A 165 9.13 -11.02 15.56
N ASP A 166 8.22 -10.11 15.88
CA ASP A 166 7.35 -10.23 17.06
C ASP A 166 8.13 -10.46 18.35
N ASP A 167 9.22 -9.72 18.47
CA ASP A 167 10.26 -9.90 19.47
C ASP A 167 10.57 -8.58 20.18
N VAL A 168 11.40 -8.62 21.21
CA VAL A 168 11.89 -7.45 21.94
C VAL A 168 12.89 -6.64 21.11
N ALA A 169 13.11 -5.39 21.50
CA ALA A 169 14.12 -4.55 20.86
C ALA A 169 15.53 -5.12 21.07
N THR A 170 16.27 -5.30 19.99
CA THR A 170 17.62 -5.89 19.99
C THR A 170 18.70 -4.93 20.51
N ALA A 171 18.40 -3.63 20.55
CA ALA A 171 19.28 -2.56 20.98
C ALA A 171 18.45 -1.40 21.53
N SER A 172 19.04 -0.57 22.38
CA SER A 172 18.44 0.68 22.83
C SER A 172 18.62 1.75 21.75
N VAL A 173 17.71 2.70 21.67
CA VAL A 173 17.84 3.86 20.79
C VAL A 173 17.68 5.13 21.61
N VAL A 174 18.69 5.99 21.58
CA VAL A 174 18.78 7.20 22.40
C VAL A 174 18.91 8.41 21.49
N ALA A 175 18.11 9.45 21.73
CA ALA A 175 18.21 10.72 21.03
C ALA A 175 19.61 11.33 21.23
N GLN A 176 20.32 11.59 20.13
CA GLN A 176 21.61 12.28 20.16
C GLN A 176 21.40 13.80 20.10
N SER A 177 20.45 14.25 19.30
CA SER A 177 19.96 15.63 19.25
C SER A 177 18.49 15.68 19.65
N ASP A 178 17.93 16.89 19.74
CA ASP A 178 16.48 17.03 19.73
C ASP A 178 15.92 16.42 18.44
N LEU A 179 14.84 15.67 18.58
CA LEU A 179 14.22 14.89 17.53
C LEU A 179 12.83 15.42 17.20
N CYS A 180 12.42 15.19 15.97
CA CYS A 180 11.02 15.19 15.56
C CYS A 180 10.66 13.81 15.03
N VAL A 181 9.65 13.17 15.59
CA VAL A 181 9.35 11.75 15.33
C VAL A 181 7.87 11.55 15.04
N LEU A 182 7.55 10.69 14.07
CA LEU A 182 6.20 10.11 13.92
C LEU A 182 6.17 8.73 14.55
N SER A 183 5.22 8.49 15.44
CA SER A 183 5.07 7.22 16.15
C SER A 183 3.76 6.55 15.75
N VAL A 184 3.81 5.30 15.33
CA VAL A 184 2.63 4.52 14.91
C VAL A 184 2.52 3.27 15.76
N GLY A 185 1.34 3.05 16.34
CA GLY A 185 1.08 1.84 17.12
C GLY A 185 1.15 0.57 16.25
N ARG A 186 1.63 -0.52 16.86
CA ARG A 186 1.86 -1.80 16.17
C ARG A 186 0.61 -2.32 15.46
N THR A 187 -0.54 -2.27 16.14
CA THR A 187 -1.81 -2.74 15.58
C THR A 187 -2.27 -1.90 14.39
N GLN A 188 -2.13 -0.58 14.48
CA GLN A 188 -2.48 0.36 13.42
C GLN A 188 -1.57 0.19 12.21
N LEU A 189 -0.26 0.04 12.42
CA LEU A 189 0.69 -0.18 11.34
C LEU A 189 0.42 -1.52 10.62
N ARG A 190 0.12 -2.60 11.37
CA ARG A 190 -0.26 -3.89 10.76
C ARG A 190 -1.53 -3.78 9.93
N LYS A 191 -2.51 -2.98 10.38
CA LYS A 191 -3.73 -2.73 9.61
C LYS A 191 -3.40 -1.98 8.32
N LEU A 192 -2.62 -0.90 8.39
CA LEU A 192 -2.18 -0.14 7.22
C LEU A 192 -1.46 -1.01 6.20
N MET A 193 -0.54 -1.88 6.64
CA MET A 193 0.17 -2.79 5.74
C MET A 193 -0.74 -3.78 5.01
N ARG A 194 -1.88 -4.18 5.60
CA ARG A 194 -2.84 -5.06 4.94
C ARG A 194 -3.71 -4.32 3.93
N GLU A 195 -3.90 -3.02 4.13
CA GLU A 195 -4.77 -2.18 3.30
C GLU A 195 -4.00 -1.45 2.19
N SER A 196 -2.67 -1.33 2.31
CA SER A 196 -1.79 -0.61 1.39
C SER A 196 -0.55 -1.41 1.00
N GLU A 197 -0.50 -1.86 -0.26
CA GLU A 197 0.70 -2.49 -0.84
C GLU A 197 1.90 -1.54 -0.85
N GLY A 198 1.66 -0.24 -1.04
CA GLY A 198 2.69 0.79 -0.99
C GLY A 198 3.38 0.87 0.37
N MET A 199 2.58 0.89 1.44
CA MET A 199 3.10 0.88 2.82
C MET A 199 3.89 -0.39 3.12
N GLN A 200 3.33 -1.53 2.71
CA GLN A 200 3.98 -2.83 2.86
C GLN A 200 5.37 -2.82 2.19
N ARG A 201 5.44 -2.37 0.94
CA ARG A 201 6.69 -2.29 0.17
C ARG A 201 7.73 -1.38 0.84
N VAL A 202 7.35 -0.16 1.19
CA VAL A 202 8.26 0.83 1.81
C VAL A 202 8.85 0.29 3.11
N LEU A 203 8.03 -0.36 3.93
CA LEU A 203 8.49 -0.92 5.20
C LEU A 203 9.45 -2.11 4.99
N TYR A 204 9.16 -2.99 4.02
CA TYR A 204 10.09 -4.06 3.64
C TYR A 204 11.41 -3.54 3.06
N GLU A 205 11.37 -2.47 2.25
CA GLU A 205 12.57 -1.83 1.70
C GLU A 205 13.41 -1.13 2.79
N SER A 206 12.78 -0.52 3.79
CA SER A 206 13.48 0.03 4.96
C SER A 206 14.28 -1.05 5.69
N ILE A 207 13.65 -2.20 5.92
CA ILE A 207 14.29 -3.33 6.60
C ILE A 207 15.38 -3.96 5.74
N GLY A 208 15.16 -4.09 4.44
CA GLY A 208 16.16 -4.59 3.51
C GLY A 208 17.45 -3.77 3.56
N ARG A 209 17.33 -2.43 3.62
CA ARG A 209 18.47 -1.54 3.86
C ARG A 209 19.14 -1.83 5.20
N ASP A 210 18.35 -1.95 6.26
CA ASP A 210 18.88 -2.08 7.62
C ASP A 210 19.52 -3.45 7.92
N LEU A 211 19.00 -4.52 7.31
CA LEU A 211 19.60 -5.86 7.31
C LEU A 211 20.90 -5.89 6.50
N GLY A 212 20.97 -5.17 5.38
CA GLY A 212 22.20 -4.98 4.62
C GLY A 212 23.31 -4.37 5.47
N PHE A 213 22.98 -3.32 6.24
CA PHE A 213 23.92 -2.70 7.18
C PHE A 213 24.36 -3.66 8.30
N LYS A 214 23.45 -4.48 8.83
CA LYS A 214 23.76 -5.46 9.89
C LYS A 214 24.64 -6.60 9.38
N LEU A 215 24.47 -7.09 8.16
CA LEU A 215 25.36 -8.12 7.61
C LEU A 215 26.79 -7.60 7.42
N THR A 216 26.94 -6.36 6.93
CA THR A 216 28.27 -5.74 6.79
C THR A 216 28.94 -5.42 8.14
N SER A 217 28.18 -5.17 9.21
CA SER A 217 28.74 -4.92 10.54
C SER A 217 28.98 -6.19 11.37
N PHE A 218 28.24 -7.29 11.12
CA PHE A 218 28.51 -8.59 11.75
C PHE A 218 29.82 -9.23 11.25
N ASP A 219 30.17 -9.09 9.97
CA ASP A 219 31.45 -9.60 9.44
C ASP A 219 32.68 -8.86 9.99
N ALA A 220 32.52 -7.59 10.42
CA ALA A 220 33.61 -6.81 11.04
C ALA A 220 33.88 -7.20 12.51
N SER A 221 32.99 -7.97 13.14
CA SER A 221 33.15 -8.44 14.53
C SER A 221 33.80 -9.84 14.65
N ARG A 222 34.26 -10.40 13.52
CA ARG A 222 34.96 -11.69 13.44
C ARG A 222 36.44 -11.61 13.09
N PHE A 223 37.03 -10.42 13.14
CA PHE A 223 38.48 -10.20 13.00
C PHE A 223 39.02 -9.43 14.19
#